data_AF-A0A1S6H941-F1
#
_entry.id   AF-A0A1S6H941-F1
#
_cell.length_a   1.000
_cell.length_b   1.000
_cell.length_c   1.000
_cell.angle_alpha   90.00
_cell.angle_beta   90.00
_cell.angle_gamma   90.00
#
_symmetry.space_group_name_H-M   'P 1'
#
loop_
_entity.id
_entity.type
_entity.pdbx_description
1 polymer ?
#
loop_
_entity_poly.entity_id
_entity_poly.type
_entity_poly.pdbx_seq_one_letter_code
_entity_poly.pdbx_strand_id
1 'polypeptide(L)' 'MVILRNKEIREMNNDQLNAKMLELNKELIKYKSQVAMGTLPENPGRMRCIKKTIARIKNKMNNKQEVLKSNA' A
#
# COMPACT_ATOMS: atom_id res chain seq x y z
N MET A 1 -9.12 -8.80 -7.34
CA MET A 1 -9.00 -8.53 -5.88
C MET A 1 -8.58 -7.09 -5.64
N VAL A 2 -9.21 -6.41 -4.70
CA VAL A 2 -8.88 -5.03 -4.30
C VAL A 2 -8.69 -5.02 -2.79
N ILE A 3 -7.58 -4.48 -2.30
CA ILE A 3 -7.27 -4.41 -0.86
C ILE A 3 -7.81 -3.11 -0.26
N LEU A 4 -7.60 -1.98 -0.95
CA LEU A 4 -8.23 -0.72 -0.63
C LEU A 4 -8.75 -0.04 -1.90
N ARG A 5 -9.95 0.53 -1.79
CA ARG A 5 -10.55 1.38 -2.82
C ARG A 5 -10.01 2.80 -2.68
N ASN A 6 -10.04 3.55 -3.79
CA ASN A 6 -9.53 4.92 -3.81
C ASN A 6 -10.32 5.86 -2.86
N LYS A 7 -11.62 5.60 -2.63
CA LYS A 7 -12.45 6.38 -1.70
C LYS A 7 -11.93 6.25 -0.26
N GLU A 8 -11.74 5.01 0.19
CA GLU A 8 -11.19 4.69 1.51
C GLU A 8 -9.80 5.32 1.71
N ILE A 9 -8.92 5.24 0.70
CA ILE A 9 -7.60 5.88 0.74
C ILE A 9 -7.74 7.39 0.89
N ARG A 10 -8.72 8.05 0.25
CA ARG A 10 -8.95 9.50 0.35
C ARG A 10 -9.51 9.93 1.70
N GLU A 11 -10.35 9.12 2.32
CA GLU A 11 -10.96 9.38 3.64
C GLU A 11 -9.97 9.19 4.78
N MET A 12 -8.99 8.28 4.65
CA MET A 12 -7.98 8.03 5.70
C MET A 12 -7.05 9.22 5.94
N ASN A 13 -6.70 9.46 7.20
CA ASN A 13 -5.72 10.48 7.57
C ASN A 13 -4.27 9.99 7.34
N ASN A 14 -3.29 10.91 7.37
CA ASN A 14 -1.88 10.56 7.07
C ASN A 14 -1.33 9.46 7.99
N ASP A 15 -1.64 9.48 9.28
CA ASP A 15 -1.17 8.46 10.23
C ASP A 15 -1.80 7.09 9.96
N GLN A 16 -3.09 7.06 9.61
CA GLN A 16 -3.78 5.83 9.23
C GLN A 16 -3.22 5.25 7.94
N LEU A 17 -2.89 6.11 6.96
CA LEU A 17 -2.25 5.70 5.73
C LEU A 17 -0.85 5.14 5.97
N ASN A 18 -0.07 5.75 6.85
CA ASN A 18 1.24 5.26 7.25
C ASN A 18 1.16 3.91 7.97
N ALA A 19 0.25 3.79 8.94
CA ALA A 19 0.01 2.53 9.65
C ALA A 19 -0.40 1.42 8.68
N LYS A 20 -1.32 1.70 7.75
CA LYS A 20 -1.75 0.73 6.75
C LYS A 20 -0.65 0.37 5.77
N MET A 21 0.16 1.34 5.36
CA MET A 21 1.34 1.09 4.53
C MET A 21 2.35 0.18 5.25
N LEU A 22 2.57 0.36 6.55
CA LEU A 22 3.45 -0.49 7.34
C LEU A 22 2.94 -1.93 7.39
N GLU A 23 1.64 -2.12 7.65
CA GLU A 23 0.98 -3.42 7.65
C GLU A 23 1.14 -4.14 6.30
N LEU A 24 0.87 -3.44 5.20
CA LEU A 24 1.00 -3.97 3.83
C LEU A 24 2.45 -4.35 3.49
N ASN A 25 3.44 -3.62 4.00
CA ASN A 25 4.85 -3.98 3.83
C ASN A 25 5.23 -5.23 4.62
N LYS A 26 4.73 -5.39 5.86
CA LYS A 26 4.94 -6.62 6.63
C LYS A 26 4.35 -7.83 5.91
N GLU A 27 3.15 -7.69 5.37
CA GLU A 27 2.52 -8.73 4.56
C GLU A 27 3.38 -9.06 3.32
N LEU A 28 3.89 -8.03 2.63
CA LEU A 28 4.75 -8.22 1.46
C LEU A 28 6.04 -8.98 1.79
N ILE A 29 6.67 -8.70 2.95
CA ILE A 29 7.86 -9.42 3.41
C ILE A 29 7.53 -10.89 3.64
N LYS A 30 6.42 -11.20 4.33
CA LYS A 30 5.98 -12.58 4.54
C LYS A 30 5.77 -13.33 3.21
N TYR A 31 5.13 -12.68 2.23
CA TYR A 31 4.97 -13.25 0.89
C TYR A 31 6.31 -13.49 0.19
N LYS A 32 7.26 -12.56 0.29
CA LYS A 32 8.61 -12.75 -0.27
C LYS A 32 9.34 -13.91 0.39
N SER A 33 9.23 -14.06 1.71
CA SER A 33 9.82 -15.18 2.45
C SER A 33 9.24 -16.52 1.98
N GLN A 34 7.92 -16.63 1.82
CA GLN A 34 7.28 -17.84 1.30
C GLN A 34 7.76 -18.19 -0.12
N VAL A 35 7.80 -17.18 -1.01
CA VAL A 35 8.31 -17.36 -2.37
C VAL A 35 9.78 -17.81 -2.37
N ALA A 36 10.62 -17.23 -1.51
CA ALA A 36 12.02 -17.62 -1.37
C ALA A 36 12.20 -19.04 -0.85
N MET A 37 11.29 -19.51 0.02
CA MET A 37 11.25 -20.89 0.52
C MET A 37 10.71 -21.89 -0.52
N GLY A 38 10.33 -21.43 -1.72
CA GLY A 38 9.76 -22.29 -2.76
C GLY A 38 8.33 -22.75 -2.47
N THR A 39 7.67 -22.18 -1.45
CA THR A 39 6.26 -22.49 -1.17
C THR A 39 5.38 -21.69 -2.12
N LEU A 40 4.40 -22.36 -2.74
CA LEU A 40 3.41 -21.66 -3.54
C LEU A 40 2.58 -20.75 -2.62
N PRO A 41 2.53 -19.43 -2.89
CA PRO A 41 1.68 -18.54 -2.13
C PRO A 41 0.21 -18.91 -2.37
N GLU A 42 -0.62 -18.90 -1.32
CA GLU A 42 -2.07 -19.17 -1.42
C GLU A 42 -2.75 -18.30 -2.49
N ASN A 43 -2.26 -17.07 -2.68
CA ASN A 43 -2.82 -16.13 -3.63
C ASN A 43 -1.70 -15.39 -4.40
N PRO A 44 -1.27 -15.88 -5.58
CA PRO A 44 -0.22 -15.24 -6.37
C PRO A 44 -0.58 -13.79 -6.78
N GLY A 45 -1.87 -13.51 -6.98
CA GLY A 45 -2.37 -12.17 -7.29
C GLY A 45 -2.27 -11.17 -6.13
N ARG A 46 -2.17 -11.64 -4.89
CA ARG A 46 -2.21 -10.78 -3.70
C ARG A 46 -0.96 -9.91 -3.58
N MET A 47 0.22 -10.44 -3.91
CA MET A 47 1.46 -9.65 -3.96
C MET A 47 1.33 -8.44 -4.88
N ARG A 48 0.74 -8.61 -6.07
CA ARG A 48 0.50 -7.53 -7.03
C ARG A 48 -0.49 -6.50 -6.47
N CYS A 49 -1.54 -6.95 -5.79
CA CYS A 49 -2.52 -6.07 -5.14
C CYS A 49 -1.90 -5.24 -4.01
N ILE A 50 -1.04 -5.83 -3.19
CA ILE A 50 -0.32 -5.14 -2.10
C ILE A 50 0.55 -4.02 -2.68
N LYS A 51 1.38 -4.35 -3.68
CA LYS A 51 2.25 -3.36 -4.35
C LYS A 51 1.46 -2.19 -4.94
N LYS A 52 0.35 -2.47 -5.64
CA LYS A 52 -0.53 -1.43 -6.20
C LYS A 52 -1.17 -0.56 -5.11
N THR A 53 -1.54 -1.16 -3.98
CA THR A 53 -2.18 -0.43 -2.87
C THR A 53 -1.17 0.52 -2.20
N ILE A 54 0.05 0.05 -1.95
CA ILE A 54 1.15 0.90 -1.44
C ILE A 54 1.41 2.08 -2.40
N ALA A 55 1.47 1.82 -3.71
CA ALA A 55 1.67 2.88 -4.71
C ALA A 55 0.55 3.94 -4.69
N ARG A 56 -0.71 3.52 -4.54
CA ARG A 56 -1.86 4.45 -4.41
C ARG A 56 -1.78 5.31 -3.16
N ILE A 57 -1.39 4.73 -2.02
CA ILE A 57 -1.20 5.45 -0.77
C ILE A 57 -0.11 6.51 -0.93
N LYS A 58 1.06 6.12 -1.46
CA LYS A 58 2.17 7.05 -1.74
C LYS A 58 1.76 8.20 -2.66
N ASN A 59 1.01 7.89 -3.72
CA ASN A 59 0.53 8.91 -4.65
C ASN A 59 -0.38 9.96 -3.96
N LYS A 60 -1.29 9.51 -3.08
CA LYS A 60 -2.11 10.44 -2.29
C LYS A 60 -1.23 11.35 -1.42
N MET A 61 -0.22 10.78 -0.75
CA MET A 61 0.66 11.53 0.13
C MET A 61 1.50 12.57 -0.63
N ASN A 62 2.03 12.22 -1.80
CA ASN A 62 2.78 13.15 -2.65
C ASN A 62 1.89 14.29 -3.16
N ASN A 63 0.71 13.99 -3.68
CA ASN A 63 -0.24 15.02 -4.15
C ASN A 63 -0.60 16.01 -3.03
N LYS A 64 -0.72 15.54 -1.77
CA LYS A 64 -0.97 16.42 -0.63
C LYS A 64 0.22 17.32 -0.32
N GLN A 65 1.46 16.83 -0.49
CA GLN A 65 2.67 17.65 -0.30
C GLN A 65 2.86 18.69 -1.41
N GLU A 66 2.56 18.36 -2.67
CA GLU A 66 2.66 19.34 -3.78
C GLU A 66 1.66 20.49 -3.62
N VAL A 67 0.41 20.21 -3.23
CA VAL A 67 -0.59 21.24 -2.97
C VAL A 67 -0.21 22.15 -1.78
N LEU A 68 0.46 21.62 -0.76
CA LEU A 68 0.95 22.41 0.37
C LEU A 68 2.12 23.33 -0.02
N LYS A 69 2.97 22.90 -0.96
CA LYS A 69 4.11 23.68 -1.46
C LYS A 69 3.72 24.74 -2.49
N SER A 70 2.62 24.55 -3.22
CA SER A 70 2.12 25.54 -4.18
C SER A 70 1.36 26.70 -3.53
N ASN A 71 0.95 26.53 -2.27
CA ASN A 71 0.15 27.49 -1.50
C ASN A 71 0.98 28.22 -0.42
N ALA A 72 2.30 28.03 -0.41
CA ALA A 72 3.26 28.71 0.46
C ALA A 72 4.22 29.53 -0.41
#